data_AF-A0A0F5LND3-F1
#
_entry.id   AF-A0A0F5LND3-F1
#
_cell.length_a   1.000
_cell.length_b   1.000
_cell.length_c   1.000
_cell.angle_alpha   90.00
_cell.angle_beta   90.00
_cell.angle_gamma   90.00
#
_symmetry.space_group_name_H-M   'P 1'
#
loop_
_entity.id
_entity.type
_entity.pdbx_description
1 polymer ?
#
loop_
_entity_poly.entity_id
_entity_poly.type
_entity_poly.pdbx_seq_one_letter_code
_entity_poly.pdbx_strand_id
1 'polypeptide(L)'
;MVRLAVIDGGQGRAGRASDHVRIEDVEAEAQRRLRICRVQEWRAREFITGIAVPADIKHFELQVNFAAQAICCLSPIPADFDDDLYWPTYWGE
;
A
#
# COMPACT_ATOMS: atom_id res chain seq x y z
N MET A 1 -3.28 -32.93 -17.81
CA MET A 1 -3.76 -31.67 -18.41
C MET A 1 -3.70 -30.61 -17.31
N VAL A 2 -2.72 -29.73 -17.35
CA VAL A 2 -2.49 -28.72 -16.30
C VAL A 2 -3.30 -27.46 -16.66
N ARG A 3 -4.11 -26.96 -15.72
CA ARG A 3 -4.88 -25.72 -15.89
C ARG A 3 -4.12 -24.62 -15.16
N LEU A 4 -3.44 -23.76 -15.91
CA LEU A 4 -2.77 -22.58 -15.38
C LEU A 4 -3.82 -21.52 -15.03
N ALA A 5 -3.75 -21.00 -13.81
CA ALA A 5 -4.63 -19.95 -13.30
C ALA A 5 -4.38 -18.66 -14.09
N VAL A 6 -5.46 -18.09 -14.62
CA VAL A 6 -5.45 -16.77 -15.27
C VAL A 6 -5.29 -15.73 -14.17
N ILE A 7 -4.30 -14.87 -14.37
CA ILE A 7 -4.01 -13.72 -13.53
C ILE A 7 -5.10 -12.69 -13.82
N ASP A 8 -6.00 -12.43 -12.87
CA ASP A 8 -6.93 -11.30 -13.00
C ASP A 8 -6.15 -10.01 -12.75
N GLY A 9 -5.80 -9.36 -13.86
CA GLY A 9 -5.13 -8.07 -13.89
C GLY A 9 -6.06 -6.98 -13.38
N GLY A 10 -5.51 -6.11 -12.53
CA GLY A 10 -6.26 -5.08 -11.82
C GLY A 10 -7.02 -4.12 -12.72
N GLN A 11 -8.26 -3.82 -12.32
CA GLN A 11 -8.99 -2.67 -12.83
C GLN A 11 -8.56 -1.42 -12.07
N GLY A 12 -7.62 -0.70 -12.67
CA GLY A 12 -7.48 0.73 -12.44
C GLY A 12 -8.74 1.45 -12.91
N ARG A 13 -9.42 2.09 -11.95
CA ARG A 13 -10.45 3.13 -12.10
C ARG A 13 -11.67 2.75 -12.94
N ALA A 14 -12.57 1.95 -12.35
CA ALA A 14 -13.98 1.98 -12.71
C ALA A 14 -14.71 2.98 -11.78
N GLY A 15 -15.15 4.11 -12.33
CA GLY A 15 -15.97 5.05 -11.59
C GLY A 15 -17.37 4.50 -11.29
N ARG A 16 -17.77 4.60 -10.02
CA ARG A 16 -19.11 4.55 -9.40
C ARG A 16 -19.98 3.29 -9.63
N ALA A 17 -20.06 2.42 -8.60
CA ALA A 17 -21.31 1.95 -7.98
C ALA A 17 -21.08 0.89 -6.86
N SER A 18 -20.75 1.34 -5.64
CA SER A 18 -21.29 0.87 -4.34
C SER A 18 -20.70 1.75 -3.23
N ASP A 19 -21.55 2.45 -2.48
CA ASP A 19 -21.32 3.63 -1.61
C ASP A 19 -20.39 3.45 -0.38
N HIS A 20 -19.61 2.37 -0.31
CA HIS A 20 -18.74 2.11 0.83
C HIS A 20 -17.36 1.66 0.37
N VAL A 21 -16.35 2.44 0.76
CA VAL A 21 -14.94 2.04 0.69
C VAL A 21 -14.77 0.76 1.52
N ARG A 22 -14.08 -0.22 0.94
CA ARG A 22 -13.81 -1.50 1.57
C ARG A 22 -12.41 -1.52 2.16
N ILE A 23 -12.19 -2.44 3.09
CA ILE A 23 -10.85 -2.69 3.66
C ILE A 23 -9.84 -3.02 2.54
N GLU A 24 -10.26 -3.77 1.52
CA GLU A 24 -9.38 -4.13 0.40
C GLU A 24 -8.92 -2.90 -0.41
N ASP A 25 -9.71 -1.84 -0.47
CA ASP A 25 -9.34 -0.59 -1.14
C ASP A 25 -8.24 0.14 -0.37
N VAL A 26 -8.34 0.17 0.97
CA VAL A 26 -7.33 0.75 1.87
C VAL A 26 -6.02 -0.04 1.80
N GLU A 27 -6.10 -1.37 1.80
CA GLU A 27 -4.93 -2.25 1.63
C GLU A 27 -4.27 -2.05 0.27
N ALA A 28 -5.04 -1.89 -0.80
CA ALA A 28 -4.51 -1.61 -2.14
C ALA A 28 -3.77 -0.26 -2.19
N GLU A 29 -4.29 0.78 -1.54
CA GLU A 29 -3.61 2.08 -1.48
C GLU A 29 -2.33 2.02 -0.62
N ALA A 30 -2.35 1.31 0.50
CA ALA A 30 -1.15 1.07 1.31
C ALA A 30 -0.06 0.41 0.45
N GLN A 31 -0.42 -0.65 -0.30
CA GLN A 31 0.52 -1.33 -1.20
C GLN A 31 1.01 -0.43 -2.34
N ARG A 32 0.15 0.45 -2.88
CA ARG A 32 0.55 1.43 -3.89
C ARG A 32 1.63 2.38 -3.34
N ARG A 33 1.45 2.91 -2.13
CA ARG A 33 2.40 3.82 -1.49
C ARG A 33 3.74 3.15 -1.17
N LEU A 34 3.72 1.92 -0.65
CA LEU A 34 4.95 1.12 -0.44
C LEU A 34 5.70 0.84 -1.74
N ARG A 35 4.98 0.60 -2.84
CA ARG A 35 5.57 0.38 -4.17
C ARG A 35 6.26 1.63 -4.72
N ILE A 36 5.68 2.82 -4.51
CA ILE A 36 6.30 4.09 -4.92
C ILE A 36 7.67 4.27 -4.24
N CYS A 37 7.78 3.88 -2.97
CA CYS A 37 9.04 3.93 -2.21
C CYS A 37 9.96 2.72 -2.43
N ARG A 38 9.60 1.81 -3.35
CA ARG A 38 10.41 0.63 -3.71
C ARG A 38 10.81 -0.24 -2.51
N VAL A 39 9.90 -0.40 -1.55
CA VAL A 39 10.18 -1.11 -0.29
C VAL A 39 10.61 -2.55 -0.54
N GLN A 40 10.06 -3.22 -1.55
CA GLN A 40 10.43 -4.60 -1.86
C GLN A 40 11.83 -4.70 -2.48
N GLU A 41 12.21 -3.74 -3.30
CA GLU A 41 13.55 -3.66 -3.89
C GLU A 41 14.60 -3.37 -2.81
N TRP A 42 14.27 -2.52 -1.84
CA TRP A 42 15.11 -2.30 -0.67
C TRP A 42 15.31 -3.58 0.15
N ARG A 43 14.24 -4.31 0.45
CA ARG A 43 14.31 -5.61 1.14
C ARG A 43 15.12 -6.65 0.35
N ALA A 44 14.93 -6.72 -0.95
CA ALA A 44 15.70 -7.61 -1.82
C ALA A 44 17.19 -7.27 -1.79
N ARG A 45 17.54 -5.98 -1.82
CA ARG A 45 18.93 -5.53 -1.66
C ARG A 45 19.48 -5.94 -0.29
N GLU A 46 18.75 -5.72 0.81
CA GLU A 46 19.20 -6.12 2.16
C GLU A 46 19.45 -7.63 2.23
N PHE A 47 18.54 -8.43 1.67
CA PHE A 47 18.68 -9.88 1.61
C PHE A 47 19.93 -10.33 0.82
N ILE A 48 20.18 -9.73 -0.34
CA ILE A 48 21.31 -10.12 -1.22
C ILE A 48 22.65 -9.62 -0.66
N THR A 49 22.69 -8.40 -0.12
CA THR A 49 23.94 -7.71 0.21
C THR A 49 24.28 -7.73 1.70
N GLY A 50 23.31 -8.05 2.56
CA GLY A 50 23.41 -7.88 4.01
C GLY A 50 23.40 -6.43 4.48
N ILE A 51 23.32 -5.45 3.57
CA ILE A 51 23.29 -4.03 3.93
C ILE A 51 21.87 -3.65 4.32
N ALA A 52 21.70 -3.15 5.54
CA ALA A 52 20.39 -2.83 6.08
C ALA A 52 19.58 -1.85 5.19
N VAL A 53 18.26 -2.04 5.13
CA VAL A 53 17.36 -1.06 4.51
C VAL A 53 17.49 0.28 5.25
N PRO A 54 17.56 1.42 4.53
CA PRO A 54 17.59 2.74 5.14
C PRO A 54 16.47 2.94 6.17
N ALA A 55 16.79 3.61 7.27
CA ALA A 55 15.90 3.74 8.42
C ALA A 55 14.61 4.51 8.07
N ASP A 56 14.72 5.55 7.26
CA ASP A 56 13.62 6.32 6.68
C ASP A 56 12.65 5.44 5.87
N ILE A 57 13.16 4.52 5.04
CA ILE A 57 12.33 3.56 4.31
C ILE A 57 11.63 2.58 5.27
N LYS A 58 12.34 2.06 6.28
CA LYS A 58 11.74 1.19 7.32
C LYS A 58 10.65 1.92 8.09
N HIS A 59 10.89 3.18 8.47
CA HIS A 59 9.92 4.01 9.19
C HIS A 59 8.71 4.34 8.32
N PHE A 60 8.91 4.68 7.05
CA PHE A 60 7.82 4.94 6.12
C PHE A 60 6.95 3.70 5.94
N GLU A 61 7.54 2.52 5.76
CA GLU A 61 6.79 1.26 5.68
C GLU A 61 5.96 1.01 6.95
N LEU A 62 6.54 1.22 8.13
CA LEU A 62 5.83 1.08 9.40
C LEU A 62 4.63 2.03 9.49
N GLN A 63 4.84 3.30 9.12
CA GLN A 63 3.80 4.33 9.18
C GLN A 63 2.66 4.06 8.19
N VAL A 64 2.97 3.62 6.97
CA VAL A 64 1.93 3.27 5.97
C VAL A 64 1.08 2.11 6.46
N ASN A 65 1.70 1.06 7.00
CA ASN A 65 0.96 -0.09 7.53
C ASN A 65 0.10 0.29 8.75
N PHE A 66 0.61 1.17 9.63
CA PHE A 66 -0.16 1.68 10.77
C PHE A 66 -1.35 2.54 10.33
N ALA A 67 -1.14 3.44 9.37
CA ALA A 67 -2.21 4.26 8.80
C ALA A 67 -3.32 3.38 8.20
N ALA A 68 -2.95 2.38 7.40
CA ALA A 68 -3.91 1.44 6.82
C ALA A 68 -4.76 0.74 7.89
N GLN A 69 -4.13 0.23 8.95
CA GLN A 69 -4.85 -0.40 10.07
C GLN A 69 -5.81 0.58 10.75
N ALA A 70 -5.38 1.82 10.99
CA ALA A 70 -6.20 2.84 11.63
C ALA A 70 -7.40 3.24 10.76
N ILE A 71 -7.20 3.44 9.45
CA ILE A 71 -8.26 3.77 8.50
C ILE A 71 -9.30 2.65 8.42
N CYS A 72 -8.87 1.38 8.42
CA CYS A 72 -9.76 0.21 8.41
C CYS A 72 -10.64 0.10 9.67
N CYS A 73 -10.29 0.78 10.77
CA CYS A 73 -11.12 0.82 11.98
C CYS A 73 -12.23 1.89 11.92
N LEU A 74 -12.25 2.77 10.90
CA LEU A 74 -13.27 3.80 10.75
C LEU A 74 -14.57 3.20 10.18
N SER A 75 -15.71 3.61 10.71
CA SER A 75 -17.03 3.15 10.27
C SER A 75 -17.98 4.34 10.06
N PRO A 76 -18.31 4.69 8.81
CA PRO A 76 -17.77 4.12 7.56
C PRO A 76 -16.30 4.52 7.32
N ILE A 77 -15.58 3.75 6.51
CA ILE A 77 -14.28 4.21 5.97
C ILE A 77 -14.53 5.47 5.12
N PRO A 78 -13.74 6.55 5.29
CA PRO A 78 -13.91 7.78 4.53
C PRO A 78 -13.83 7.56 3.01
N ALA A 79 -14.65 8.27 2.23
CA ALA A 79 -14.65 8.15 0.77
C ALA A 79 -13.36 8.71 0.12
N ASP A 80 -12.66 9.59 0.84
CA ASP A 80 -11.39 10.25 0.53
C ASP A 80 -10.21 9.60 1.28
N PHE A 81 -10.33 8.31 1.64
CA PHE A 81 -9.29 7.59 2.38
C PHE A 81 -7.91 7.61 1.70
N ASP A 82 -7.83 7.87 0.38
CA ASP A 82 -6.59 7.92 -0.38
C ASP A 82 -5.86 9.27 -0.28
N ASP A 83 -6.49 10.26 0.33
CA ASP A 83 -5.95 11.61 0.48
C ASP A 83 -4.75 11.65 1.44
N ASP A 84 -3.75 12.49 1.13
CA ASP A 84 -2.47 12.51 1.85
C ASP A 84 -2.60 12.93 3.33
N LEU A 85 -3.76 13.45 3.75
CA LEU A 85 -4.08 13.72 5.15
C LEU A 85 -4.02 12.46 6.02
N TYR A 86 -4.39 11.30 5.47
CA TYR A 86 -4.46 10.04 6.21
C TYR A 86 -3.15 9.24 6.19
N TRP A 87 -2.24 9.57 5.27
CA TRP A 87 -1.06 8.76 4.99
C TRP A 87 0.22 9.53 5.33
N PRO A 88 1.31 8.84 5.71
CA PRO A 88 2.60 9.49 5.83
C PRO A 88 3.07 10.00 4.46
N THR A 89 3.70 11.17 4.46
CA THR A 89 4.39 11.69 3.27
C THR A 89 5.85 11.24 3.29
N TYR A 90 6.34 10.75 2.16
CA TYR A 90 7.75 10.47 1.97
C TYR A 90 8.42 11.66 1.28
N TRP A 91 9.27 12.38 2.01
CA TRP A 91 10.11 13.46 1.48
C TRP A 91 11.52 12.92 1.25
N GLY A 92 11.68 11.95 0.35
CA GLY A 92 13.02 11.51 -0.04
C GLY A 92 13.72 12.60 -0.83
N GLU A 93 14.88 13.05 -0.37
CA GLU A 93 15.85 13.83 -1.15
C GLU A 93 16.58 12.97 -2.20
#